data_AF-W6TYJ1-F1
#
_entry.id   AF-W6TYJ1-F1
#
_cell.length_a   1.000
_cell.length_b   1.000
_cell.length_c   1.000
_cell.angle_alpha   90.00
_cell.angle_beta   90.00
_cell.angle_gamma   90.00
#
_symmetry.space_group_name_H-M   'P 1'
#
loop_
_entity.id
_entity.type
_entity.pdbx_description
1 polymer ?
#
loop_
_entity_poly.entity_id
_entity_poly.type
_entity_poly.pdbx_seq_one_letter_code
_entity_poly.pdbx_strand_id
1 'polypeptide(L)'
;MKISRTRFVVIFLVSAFAFIIITNLLLQPVNGEWFPGTDSSIAWKRTLATIIYPVKVVLVGPLAPILNDPDPAPPIRMLACALYWTVIALVLHFLLSNIIPRKKHEQI
;
A
#
# COMPACT_ATOMS: atom_id res chain seq x y z
N MET A 1 6.77 -6.74 -18.38
CA MET A 1 7.60 -5.53 -18.12
C MET A 1 9.08 -5.89 -18.24
N LYS A 2 9.98 -4.93 -18.52
CA LYS A 2 11.45 -5.17 -18.55
C LYS A 2 12.06 -5.33 -17.13
N ILE A 3 11.30 -4.98 -16.09
CA ILE A 3 11.70 -5.09 -14.68
C ILE A 3 11.51 -6.54 -14.23
N SER A 4 12.49 -7.09 -13.49
CA SER A 4 12.36 -8.42 -12.90
C SER A 4 11.30 -8.43 -11.79
N ARG A 5 10.63 -9.57 -11.63
CA ARG A 5 9.60 -9.79 -10.60
C ARG A 5 10.09 -9.39 -9.20
N THR A 6 11.31 -9.78 -8.84
CA THR A 6 11.91 -9.46 -7.53
C THR A 6 12.12 -7.96 -7.34
N ARG A 7 12.64 -7.27 -8.36
CA ARG A 7 12.86 -5.81 -8.32
C ARG A 7 11.53 -5.06 -8.21
N PHE A 8 10.48 -5.52 -8.88
CA PHE A 8 9.14 -4.93 -8.76
C PHE A 8 8.60 -5.06 -7.34
N VAL A 9 8.68 -6.25 -6.73
CA VAL A 9 8.20 -6.48 -5.36
C VAL A 9 8.94 -5.61 -4.35
N VAL A 10 10.27 -5.52 -4.44
CA VAL A 10 11.06 -4.67 -3.53
C VAL A 10 10.67 -3.20 -3.64
N ILE A 11 10.54 -2.67 -4.86
CA ILE A 11 10.10 -1.28 -5.07
C ILE A 11 8.70 -1.08 -4.50
N PHE A 12 7.76 -2.01 -4.77
CA PHE A 12 6.40 -1.94 -4.26
C PHE A 12 6.36 -1.91 -2.73
N LEU A 13 7.11 -2.79 -2.06
CA LEU A 13 7.15 -2.84 -0.60
C LEU A 13 7.71 -1.55 -0.01
N VAL A 14 8.84 -1.05 -0.52
CA VAL A 14 9.45 0.21 -0.06
C VAL A 14 8.47 1.38 -0.26
N SER A 15 7.81 1.45 -1.41
CA SER A 15 6.81 2.47 -1.69
C SER A 15 5.57 2.35 -0.81
N ALA A 16 5.08 1.14 -0.53
CA ALA A 16 3.94 0.92 0.35
C ALA A 16 4.23 1.35 1.80
N PHE A 17 5.41 1.00 2.32
CA PHE A 17 5.84 1.49 3.65
C PHE A 17 6.00 3.02 3.68
N ALA A 18 6.69 3.59 2.69
CA ALA A 18 6.84 5.04 2.60
C ALA A 18 5.48 5.75 2.52
N PHE A 19 4.54 5.22 1.74
CA PHE A 19 3.19 5.75 1.62
C PHE A 19 2.43 5.73 2.96
N ILE A 20 2.46 4.62 3.69
CA ILE A 20 1.80 4.55 5.01
C ILE A 20 2.44 5.54 6.00
N ILE A 21 3.78 5.63 6.04
CA ILE A 21 4.49 6.55 6.94
C ILE A 21 4.15 8.01 6.61
N ILE A 22 4.27 8.40 5.34
CA ILE A 22 4.02 9.78 4.89
C ILE A 22 2.55 10.15 5.15
N THR A 23 1.60 9.28 4.80
CA THR A 23 0.18 9.59 4.97
C THR A 23 -0.21 9.68 6.44
N ASN A 24 0.34 8.82 7.31
CA ASN A 24 0.11 8.90 8.75
C ASN A 24 0.76 10.16 9.34
N LEU A 25 1.93 10.57 8.87
CA LEU A 25 2.60 11.79 9.32
C LEU A 25 1.82 13.05 8.90
N LEU A 26 1.30 13.10 7.67
CA LEU A 26 0.53 14.23 7.16
C LEU A 26 -0.87 14.35 7.80
N LEU A 27 -1.57 13.21 7.93
CA LEU A 27 -2.96 13.19 8.37
C LEU A 27 -3.11 13.05 9.89
N GLN A 28 -2.03 12.70 10.60
CA GLN A 28 -1.92 12.63 12.06
C GLN A 28 -3.09 11.85 12.71
N PRO A 29 -2.97 10.52 12.88
CA PRO A 29 -4.05 9.73 13.47
C PRO A 29 -4.41 10.20 14.87
N VAL A 30 -5.67 10.54 15.05
CA VAL A 30 -6.28 10.77 16.35
C VAL A 30 -6.70 9.38 16.84
N ASN A 31 -6.26 8.96 18.02
CA ASN A 31 -6.59 7.67 18.64
C ASN A 31 -6.07 6.39 17.94
N GLY A 32 -4.99 6.47 17.17
CA GLY A 32 -4.37 5.27 16.56
C GLY A 32 -5.17 4.69 15.40
N GLU A 33 -6.08 5.47 14.82
CA GLU A 33 -6.84 5.06 13.64
C GLU A 33 -5.93 4.83 12.42
N TRP A 34 -6.16 3.72 11.72
CA TRP A 34 -5.43 3.39 10.49
C TRP A 34 -5.88 4.21 9.27
N PHE A 35 -7.03 4.90 9.38
CA PHE A 35 -7.63 5.75 8.36
C PHE A 35 -7.77 7.22 8.82
N PRO A 36 -6.64 7.90 9.11
CA PRO A 36 -6.66 9.25 9.64
C PRO A 36 -7.16 10.29 8.62
N GLY A 37 -7.80 11.35 9.13
CA GLY A 37 -8.07 12.57 8.38
C GLY A 37 -9.43 12.67 7.69
N THR A 38 -10.25 11.61 7.69
CA THR A 38 -11.63 11.63 7.14
C THR A 38 -12.55 12.59 7.88
N ASP A 39 -12.37 12.69 9.19
CA ASP A 39 -13.18 13.52 10.09
C ASP A 39 -12.48 14.83 10.48
N SER A 40 -11.39 15.17 9.79
CA SER A 40 -10.66 16.41 10.02
C SER A 40 -11.51 17.63 9.65
N SER A 41 -11.60 18.61 10.56
CA SER A 41 -12.22 19.92 10.32
C SER A 41 -11.49 20.75 9.25
N ILE A 42 -10.23 20.41 8.97
CA ILE A 42 -9.41 21.06 7.94
C ILE A 42 -9.73 20.46 6.57
N ALA A 43 -10.27 21.28 5.66
CA ALA A 43 -10.77 20.86 4.35
C ALA A 43 -9.73 20.13 3.48
N TRP A 44 -8.48 20.63 3.40
CA TRP A 44 -7.45 19.99 2.57
C TRP A 44 -7.04 18.62 3.11
N LYS A 45 -7.03 18.42 4.43
CA LYS A 45 -6.75 17.12 5.06
C LYS A 45 -7.86 16.12 4.73
N ARG A 46 -9.12 16.55 4.81
CA ARG A 46 -10.29 15.72 4.47
C ARG A 46 -10.32 15.32 3.00
N THR A 47 -10.03 16.25 2.09
CA THR A 47 -9.95 15.97 0.66
C THR A 47 -8.82 14.98 0.37
N LEU A 48 -7.64 15.21 0.95
CA LEU A 48 -6.50 14.30 0.78
C LEU A 48 -6.79 12.90 1.32
N ALA A 49 -7.41 12.81 2.51
CA ALA A 49 -7.84 11.54 3.11
C ALA A 49 -8.82 10.81 2.19
N THR A 50 -9.81 11.51 1.63
CA THR A 50 -10.79 10.92 0.68
C THR A 50 -10.13 10.34 -0.57
N ILE A 51 -9.16 11.04 -1.15
CA ILE A 51 -8.44 10.57 -2.36
C ILE A 51 -7.60 9.33 -2.06
N ILE A 52 -6.95 9.32 -0.90
CA ILE A 52 -6.03 8.26 -0.47
C ILE A 52 -6.78 7.03 0.06
N TYR A 53 -8.02 7.22 0.53
CA TYR A 53 -8.81 6.21 1.20
C TYR A 53 -8.91 4.88 0.44
N PRO A 54 -9.25 4.83 -0.87
CA PRO A 54 -9.37 3.57 -1.60
C PRO A 54 -8.06 2.78 -1.61
N VAL A 55 -6.92 3.47 -1.75
CA VAL A 55 -5.60 2.86 -1.75
C VAL A 55 -5.27 2.28 -0.37
N LYS A 56 -5.56 3.02 0.71
CA LYS A 56 -5.36 2.53 2.08
C LYS A 56 -6.29 1.36 2.41
N VAL A 57 -7.53 1.35 1.91
CA VAL A 57 -8.45 0.23 2.11
C VAL A 57 -7.90 -1.04 1.47
N VAL A 58 -7.37 -0.96 0.24
CA VAL A 58 -6.75 -2.13 -0.40
C VAL A 58 -5.48 -2.56 0.34
N LEU A 59 -4.63 -1.64 0.77
CA LEU A 59 -3.36 -1.99 1.43
C LEU A 59 -3.51 -2.48 2.88
N VAL A 60 -4.48 -1.94 3.62
CA VAL A 60 -4.55 -2.07 5.08
C VAL A 60 -5.88 -2.66 5.54
N GLY A 61 -6.95 -2.55 4.76
CA GLY A 61 -8.30 -2.97 5.14
C GLY A 61 -8.38 -4.43 5.59
N PRO A 62 -7.94 -5.41 4.80
CA PRO A 62 -7.94 -6.83 5.21
C PRO A 62 -7.03 -7.13 6.40
N LEU A 63 -6.04 -6.26 6.65
CA LEU A 63 -5.12 -6.37 7.79
C LEU A 63 -5.64 -5.65 9.03
N ALA A 64 -6.73 -4.89 8.94
CA ALA A 64 -7.28 -4.12 10.06
C ALA A 64 -7.51 -4.94 11.33
N PRO A 65 -7.97 -6.21 11.30
CA PRO A 65 -8.11 -7.03 12.51
C PRO A 65 -6.78 -7.27 13.23
N ILE A 66 -5.70 -7.51 12.49
CA ILE A 66 -4.34 -7.74 13.02
C ILE A 66 -3.73 -6.43 13.51
N LEU A 67 -4.09 -5.32 12.87
CA LEU A 67 -3.56 -3.99 13.17
C LEU A 67 -4.32 -3.26 14.29
N ASN A 68 -5.56 -3.64 14.56
CA ASN A 68 -6.36 -3.11 15.67
C ASN A 68 -6.29 -4.00 16.92
N ASP A 69 -5.59 -5.13 16.86
CA ASP A 69 -5.31 -5.92 18.04
C ASP A 69 -4.53 -5.03 19.05
N PRO A 70 -4.96 -5.00 20.33
CA PRO A 70 -4.33 -4.17 21.36
C PRO A 70 -2.90 -4.60 21.70
N ASP A 71 -2.51 -5.86 21.45
CA ASP A 71 -1.18 -6.37 21.85
C ASP A 71 -0.42 -7.26 20.83
N PRO A 72 -0.50 -7.03 19.50
CA PRO A 72 0.29 -7.76 18.53
C PRO A 72 1.70 -7.15 18.49
N ALA A 73 2.69 -8.02 18.66
CA ALA A 73 4.09 -7.61 18.68
C ALA A 73 4.44 -6.84 17.38
N PRO A 74 5.11 -5.67 17.47
CA PRO A 74 5.45 -4.84 16.30
C PRO A 74 6.09 -5.59 15.11
N PRO A 75 6.98 -6.59 15.32
CA PRO A 75 7.53 -7.38 14.22
C PRO A 75 6.48 -8.22 13.47
N ILE A 76 5.47 -8.73 14.17
CA ILE A 76 4.40 -9.56 13.61
C ILE A 76 3.52 -8.73 12.68
N ARG A 77 3.18 -7.49 13.08
CA ARG A 77 2.43 -6.55 12.24
C ARG A 77 3.16 -6.27 10.92
N MET A 78 4.46 -5.97 10.99
CA MET A 78 5.26 -5.70 9.80
C MET A 78 5.36 -6.92 8.89
N LEU A 79 5.51 -8.11 9.46
CA LEU A 79 5.58 -9.36 8.70
C LEU A 79 4.27 -9.64 7.97
N ALA A 80 3.12 -9.49 8.65
CA ALA A 80 1.80 -9.66 8.04
C ALA A 80 1.59 -8.67 6.88
N CYS A 81 1.95 -7.40 7.08
CA CYS A 81 1.93 -6.39 6.01
C CYS A 81 2.83 -6.78 4.83
N ALA A 82 4.08 -7.17 5.10
CA ALA A 82 5.04 -7.53 4.05
C ALA A 82 4.58 -8.74 3.22
N LEU A 83 4.04 -9.77 3.88
CA LEU A 83 3.49 -10.95 3.20
C LEU A 83 2.28 -10.58 2.34
N TYR A 84 1.32 -9.85 2.91
CA TYR A 84 0.12 -9.42 2.19
C TYR A 84 0.45 -8.54 0.98
N TRP A 85 1.31 -7.54 1.16
CA TRP A 85 1.73 -6.64 0.09
C TRP A 85 2.58 -7.34 -0.96
N THR A 86 3.34 -8.37 -0.59
CA THR A 86 4.02 -9.22 -1.57
C THR A 86 3.02 -9.89 -2.49
N VAL A 87 1.93 -10.47 -1.96
CA VAL A 87 0.88 -11.07 -2.79
C VAL A 87 0.25 -10.04 -3.73
N ILE A 88 -0.08 -8.85 -3.24
CA ILE A 88 -0.59 -7.75 -4.09
C ILE A 88 0.41 -7.41 -5.20
N ALA A 89 1.70 -7.24 -4.85
CA ALA A 89 2.73 -6.90 -5.83
C ALA A 89 2.84 -7.96 -6.93
N LEU A 90 2.71 -9.24 -6.57
CA LEU A 90 2.73 -10.35 -7.54
C LEU A 90 1.52 -10.31 -8.48
N VAL A 91 0.33 -10.10 -7.94
CA VAL A 91 -0.90 -9.98 -8.72
C VAL A 91 -0.81 -8.78 -9.67
N LEU A 92 -0.38 -7.62 -9.17
CA LEU A 92 -0.19 -6.42 -9.99
C LEU A 92 0.86 -6.62 -11.08
N HIS A 93 2.01 -7.20 -10.75
CA HIS A 93 3.05 -7.51 -11.73
C HIS A 93 2.53 -8.46 -12.82
N PHE A 94 1.75 -9.48 -12.43
CA PHE A 94 1.12 -10.40 -13.37
C PHE A 94 0.12 -9.68 -14.27
N LEU A 95 -0.82 -8.91 -13.71
CA LEU A 95 -1.80 -8.15 -14.49
C LEU A 95 -1.13 -7.17 -15.46
N LEU A 96 -0.15 -6.40 -15.00
CA LEU A 96 0.62 -5.49 -15.85
C LEU A 96 1.39 -6.22 -16.95
N SER A 97 1.89 -7.43 -16.68
CA SER A 97 2.57 -8.23 -17.69
C SER A 97 1.64 -8.78 -18.77
N ASN A 98 0.36 -9.01 -18.44
CA ASN A 98 -0.65 -9.45 -19.40
C ASN A 98 -1.26 -8.27 -20.20
N ILE A 99 -1.44 -7.11 -19.57
CA ILE A 99 -2.08 -5.94 -20.19
C ILE A 99 -1.11 -5.17 -21.11
N ILE A 100 0.18 -5.12 -20.77
CA ILE A 100 1.17 -4.40 -21.56
C ILE A 100 1.70 -5.36 -22.64
N PRO A 101 1.30 -5.24 -23.92
CA PRO A 101 1.84 -6.08 -24.97
C PRO A 101 3.36 -5.92 -24.99
N ARG A 102 4.06 -7.05 -24.88
CA ARG A 102 5.51 -7.11 -25.07
C ARG A 102 5.75 -6.70 -26.52
N LYS A 103 6.01 -5.42 -26.79
CA LYS A 103 6.49 -4.95 -28.10
C LYS A 103 7.77 -5.73 -28.39
N LYS A 104 7.62 -6.82 -29.13
CA LYS A 104 8.71 -7.62 -29.65
C LYS A 104 9.32 -6.72 -30.72
N HIS A 105 10.44 -6.07 -30.39
CA HIS A 105 11.26 -5.46 -31.43
C HIS A 105 11.81 -6.61 -32.25
N GLU A 106 11.08 -6.99 -33.29
CA GLU A 106 11.64 -7.70 -34.44
C GLU A 106 12.52 -6.68 -35.15
N GLN A 107 13.80 -6.73 -34.85
CA GLN A 107 14.81 -6.12 -35.71
C GLN A 107 15.31 -7.25 -36.61
N ILE A 108 14.88 -7.16 -37.87
CA ILE A 108 15.44 -7.84 -39.04
C ILE A 108 16.81 -7.24 -39.32
#